data_AF-A0A1I1J6R5-F1
#
_entry.id   AF-A0A1I1J6R5-F1
#
_cell.length_a   1.000
_cell.length_b   1.000
_cell.length_c   1.000
_cell.angle_alpha   90.00
_cell.angle_beta   90.00
_cell.angle_gamma   90.00
#
_symmetry.space_group_name_H-M   'P 1'
#
loop_
_entity.id
_entity.type
_entity.pdbx_description
1 polymer ?
#
loop_
_entity_poly.entity_id
_entity_poly.type
_entity_poly.pdbx_seq_one_letter_code
_entity_poly.pdbx_strand_id
1 'polypeptide(L)'
;MTAADQSELDAGFANLLRALDDTISARLERRALDEQIDATYQLLIGLVDTIDERMQEQVAEDANTMYEHARFAFNLLIAGIALALLLGIAIAAWIIRDVLQQLGADPGELDAMAKRQAEGYLDVASQQHNGVAGAMQSVGLKLRETIGVVQENSKGVVVIAEQLSNVSEQFRTGMATQSERVSMIASASIQMAQTANDIAENVNQVKQSSIETLELAQAGGTKVRQSSQSMDEILQHVTLASDQASTLEAKANQVQEVVGIISSIAEQTNLLALNAAIEAARAGEAGRGFAVVADEVRSLAERSNQSTHEINTIIVSMQESVKQVVDSMAQVSSSAQEGNEISEEAAQAFSGIVSSVQSLQEHVSGNAVSIEEMSSTADQITEDIQAIDDVSQESLGSAQHIADSAKELKKNSTKLSSSIAFFKF
;
A
#
# COMPACT_ATOMS: atom_id res chain seq x y z
N MET A 1 -102.91 -182.94 67.08
CA MET A 1 -103.72 -182.68 68.29
C MET A 1 -103.72 -181.17 68.59
N THR A 2 -104.20 -180.38 67.64
CA THR A 2 -103.38 -179.24 67.19
C THR A 2 -103.52 -177.84 67.80
N ALA A 3 -104.39 -177.57 68.79
CA ALA A 3 -104.71 -176.21 69.32
C ALA A 3 -104.57 -175.06 68.29
N ALA A 4 -105.54 -174.97 67.39
CA ALA A 4 -105.49 -174.21 66.14
C ALA A 4 -105.91 -172.73 66.26
N ASP A 5 -105.55 -172.03 67.34
CA ASP A 5 -106.08 -170.68 67.64
C ASP A 5 -104.99 -169.60 67.89
N GLN A 6 -103.71 -169.95 67.76
CA GLN A 6 -102.59 -169.01 67.87
C GLN A 6 -102.00 -168.59 66.51
N SER A 7 -102.60 -169.07 65.42
CA SER A 7 -102.20 -168.82 64.03
C SER A 7 -102.85 -167.56 63.41
N GLU A 8 -103.81 -166.89 64.06
CA GLU A 8 -104.45 -165.68 63.53
C GLU A 8 -104.18 -164.40 64.35
N LEU A 9 -103.79 -164.50 65.63
CA LEU A 9 -103.52 -163.31 66.45
C LEU A 9 -102.11 -162.70 66.25
N ASP A 10 -101.08 -163.52 66.02
CA ASP A 10 -99.70 -163.01 65.85
C ASP A 10 -99.45 -162.39 64.46
N ALA A 11 -100.24 -162.76 63.45
CA ALA A 11 -100.20 -162.11 62.13
C ALA A 11 -100.82 -160.70 62.14
N GLY A 12 -101.79 -160.44 63.04
CA GLY A 12 -102.40 -159.12 63.22
C GLY A 12 -101.47 -158.12 63.90
N PHE A 13 -100.67 -158.56 64.86
CA PHE A 13 -99.75 -157.68 65.60
C PHE A 13 -98.55 -157.23 64.76
N ALA A 14 -98.06 -158.09 63.86
CA ALA A 14 -96.98 -157.74 62.94
C ALA A 14 -97.36 -156.63 61.94
N ASN A 15 -98.63 -156.56 61.51
CA ASN A 15 -99.10 -155.52 60.60
C ASN A 15 -99.36 -154.17 61.30
N LEU A 16 -99.76 -154.17 62.58
CA LEU A 16 -99.95 -152.93 63.34
C LEU A 16 -98.61 -152.24 63.65
N LEU A 17 -97.57 -153.01 63.98
CA LEU A 17 -96.24 -152.46 64.24
C LEU A 17 -95.60 -151.85 62.98
N ARG A 18 -95.86 -152.42 61.80
CA ARG A 18 -95.34 -151.89 60.53
C ARG A 18 -96.02 -150.57 60.12
N ALA A 19 -97.33 -150.43 60.38
CA ALA A 19 -98.04 -149.17 60.11
C ALA A 19 -97.65 -148.02 61.08
N LEU A 20 -97.25 -148.35 62.31
CA LEU A 20 -96.75 -147.38 63.29
C LEU A 20 -95.35 -146.85 62.93
N ASP A 21 -94.49 -147.69 62.37
CA ASP A 21 -93.13 -147.32 61.93
C ASP A 21 -93.15 -146.35 60.73
N ASP A 22 -94.02 -146.60 59.74
CA ASP A 22 -94.18 -145.71 58.58
C ASP A 22 -94.75 -144.33 58.97
N THR A 23 -95.62 -144.28 59.99
CA THR A 23 -96.23 -143.01 60.42
C THR A 23 -95.28 -142.13 61.26
N ILE A 24 -94.35 -142.73 62.01
CA ILE A 24 -93.34 -141.99 62.79
C ILE A 24 -92.23 -141.47 61.86
N SER A 25 -91.83 -142.26 60.86
CA SER A 25 -90.79 -141.88 59.90
C SER A 25 -91.18 -140.65 59.07
N ALA A 26 -92.46 -140.55 58.64
CA ALA A 26 -92.97 -139.39 57.90
C ALA A 26 -93.04 -138.09 58.72
N ARG A 27 -93.14 -138.17 60.06
CA ARG A 27 -93.12 -136.97 60.93
C ARG A 27 -91.71 -136.45 61.22
N LEU A 28 -90.69 -137.32 61.19
CA LEU A 28 -89.29 -136.92 61.40
C LEU A 28 -88.71 -136.20 60.17
N GLU A 29 -89.06 -136.62 58.95
CA GLU A 29 -88.59 -135.96 57.72
C GLU A 29 -89.14 -134.53 57.54
N ARG A 30 -90.41 -134.28 57.90
CA ARG A 30 -90.99 -132.93 57.81
C ARG A 30 -90.36 -131.93 58.78
N ARG A 31 -89.90 -132.38 59.95
CA ARG A 31 -89.26 -131.51 60.95
C ARG A 31 -87.83 -131.13 60.56
N ALA A 32 -87.11 -132.03 59.89
CA ALA A 32 -85.77 -131.76 59.36
C ALA A 32 -85.80 -130.77 58.19
N LEU A 33 -86.86 -130.76 57.37
CA LEU A 33 -86.97 -129.85 56.22
C LEU A 33 -87.21 -128.39 56.64
N ASP A 34 -88.07 -128.14 57.64
CA ASP A 34 -88.33 -126.77 58.14
C ASP A 34 -87.09 -126.17 58.82
N GLU A 35 -86.30 -126.97 59.55
CA GLU A 35 -85.06 -126.52 60.20
C GLU A 35 -83.96 -126.18 59.18
N GLN A 36 -83.93 -126.87 58.03
CA GLN A 36 -82.97 -126.59 56.96
C GLN A 36 -83.33 -125.32 56.17
N ILE A 37 -84.62 -125.01 55.99
CA ILE A 37 -85.07 -123.78 55.31
C ILE A 37 -84.71 -122.55 56.14
N ASP A 38 -84.92 -122.58 57.46
CA ASP A 38 -84.63 -121.44 58.34
C ASP A 38 -83.12 -121.15 58.44
N ALA A 39 -82.29 -122.20 58.50
CA ALA A 39 -80.84 -122.08 58.43
C ALA A 39 -80.35 -121.47 57.10
N THR A 40 -81.01 -121.81 55.98
CA THR A 40 -80.65 -121.28 54.65
C THR A 40 -81.05 -119.81 54.51
N TYR A 41 -82.20 -119.42 55.07
CA TYR A 41 -82.65 -118.02 55.10
C TYR A 41 -81.72 -117.13 55.94
N GLN A 42 -81.28 -117.60 57.12
CA GLN A 42 -80.32 -116.89 57.96
C GLN A 42 -78.95 -116.71 57.27
N LEU A 43 -78.48 -117.72 56.55
CA LEU A 43 -77.23 -117.63 55.79
C LEU A 43 -77.31 -116.64 54.62
N LEU A 44 -78.49 -116.54 53.97
CA LEU A 44 -78.71 -115.58 52.89
C LEU A 44 -78.74 -114.13 53.38
N ILE A 45 -79.40 -113.85 54.51
CA ILE A 45 -79.40 -112.50 55.12
C ILE A 45 -77.98 -112.12 55.56
N GLY A 46 -77.24 -113.03 56.19
CA GLY A 46 -75.84 -112.79 56.57
C GLY A 46 -74.93 -112.51 55.36
N LEU A 47 -75.17 -113.16 54.21
CA LEU A 47 -74.41 -112.92 52.99
C LEU A 47 -74.71 -111.53 52.39
N VAL A 48 -75.98 -111.10 52.41
CA VAL A 48 -76.39 -109.78 51.92
C VAL A 48 -75.78 -108.67 52.79
N ASP A 49 -75.84 -108.80 54.12
CA ASP A 49 -75.22 -107.83 55.02
C ASP A 49 -73.69 -107.77 54.83
N THR A 50 -73.02 -108.91 54.65
CA THR A 50 -71.57 -108.94 54.40
C THR A 50 -71.18 -108.32 53.05
N ILE A 51 -72.03 -108.43 52.03
CA ILE A 51 -71.82 -107.79 50.72
C ILE A 51 -72.04 -106.28 50.81
N ASP A 52 -73.05 -105.83 51.55
CA ASP A 52 -73.35 -104.40 51.73
C ASP A 52 -72.23 -103.69 52.53
N GLU A 53 -71.71 -104.32 53.59
CA GLU A 53 -70.56 -103.82 54.34
C GLU A 53 -69.31 -103.69 53.45
N ARG A 54 -68.98 -104.72 52.66
CA ARG A 54 -67.82 -104.67 51.75
C ARG A 54 -67.99 -103.68 50.60
N MET A 55 -69.21 -103.51 50.08
CA MET A 55 -69.48 -102.48 49.07
C MET A 55 -69.31 -101.07 49.63
N GLN A 56 -69.77 -100.81 50.85
CA GLN A 56 -69.58 -99.51 51.49
C GLN A 56 -68.10 -99.22 51.78
N GLU A 57 -67.34 -100.20 52.24
CA GLU A 57 -65.91 -100.05 52.54
C GLU A 57 -65.09 -99.77 51.27
N GLN A 58 -65.38 -100.48 50.17
CA GLN A 58 -64.70 -100.31 48.89
C GLN A 58 -65.01 -98.96 48.20
N VAL A 59 -66.25 -98.47 48.30
CA VAL A 59 -66.63 -97.14 47.79
C VAL A 59 -65.99 -96.01 48.62
N ALA A 60 -65.82 -96.20 49.93
CA ALA A 60 -65.14 -95.23 50.78
C ALA A 60 -63.63 -95.14 50.51
N GLU A 61 -62.97 -96.27 50.24
CA GLU A 61 -61.54 -96.32 49.90
C GLU A 61 -61.23 -95.71 48.53
N ASP A 62 -62.02 -96.02 47.50
CA ASP A 62 -61.91 -95.41 46.16
C ASP A 62 -62.20 -93.90 46.21
N ALA A 63 -63.19 -93.46 46.99
CA ALA A 63 -63.45 -92.04 47.17
C ALA A 63 -62.24 -91.33 47.80
N ASN A 64 -61.64 -91.91 48.86
CA ASN A 64 -60.55 -91.28 49.58
C ASN A 64 -59.25 -91.20 48.75
N THR A 65 -58.91 -92.23 47.98
CA THR A 65 -57.75 -92.21 47.07
C THR A 65 -57.96 -91.21 45.91
N MET A 66 -59.19 -91.07 45.41
CA MET A 66 -59.53 -90.08 44.39
C MET A 66 -59.45 -88.64 44.93
N TYR A 67 -59.83 -88.42 46.20
CA TYR A 67 -59.66 -87.13 46.89
C TYR A 67 -58.19 -86.76 47.13
N GLU A 68 -57.34 -87.71 47.54
CA GLU A 68 -55.90 -87.50 47.72
C GLU A 68 -55.20 -87.12 46.40
N HIS A 69 -55.49 -87.85 45.32
CA HIS A 69 -54.94 -87.54 43.99
C HIS A 69 -55.44 -86.19 43.44
N ALA A 70 -56.74 -85.88 43.61
CA ALA A 70 -57.29 -84.59 43.20
C ALA A 70 -56.67 -83.42 43.98
N ARG A 71 -56.44 -83.59 45.30
CA ARG A 71 -55.80 -82.58 46.15
C ARG A 71 -54.33 -82.36 45.80
N PHE A 72 -53.59 -83.44 45.52
CA PHE A 72 -52.19 -83.34 45.08
C PHE A 72 -52.08 -82.63 43.72
N ALA A 73 -52.92 -83.01 42.74
CA ALA A 73 -52.96 -82.35 41.43
C ALA A 73 -53.34 -80.87 41.55
N PHE A 74 -54.30 -80.52 42.41
CA PHE A 74 -54.72 -79.14 42.67
C PHE A 74 -53.60 -78.31 43.32
N ASN A 75 -52.89 -78.85 44.31
CA ASN A 75 -51.75 -78.18 44.94
C ASN A 75 -50.57 -78.00 43.96
N LEU A 76 -50.30 -78.98 43.09
CA LEU A 76 -49.27 -78.88 42.06
C LEU A 76 -49.60 -77.78 41.05
N LEU A 77 -50.88 -77.66 40.67
CA LEU A 77 -51.37 -76.62 39.77
C LEU A 77 -51.24 -75.22 40.41
N ILE A 78 -51.63 -75.06 41.68
CA ILE A 78 -51.45 -73.79 42.41
C ILE A 78 -49.96 -73.44 42.54
N ALA A 79 -49.11 -74.42 42.88
CA ALA A 79 -47.67 -74.21 42.97
C ALA A 79 -47.05 -73.81 41.62
N GLY A 80 -47.51 -74.41 40.52
CA GLY A 80 -47.12 -74.05 39.16
C GLY A 80 -47.51 -72.63 38.77
N ILE A 81 -48.74 -72.22 39.10
CA ILE A 81 -49.22 -70.84 38.87
C ILE A 81 -48.43 -69.83 39.72
N ALA A 82 -48.19 -70.14 41.00
CA ALA A 82 -47.42 -69.29 41.89
C ALA A 82 -45.97 -69.12 41.41
N LEU A 83 -45.33 -70.21 40.95
CA LEU A 83 -43.98 -70.17 40.40
C LEU A 83 -43.92 -69.37 39.09
N ALA A 84 -44.91 -69.53 38.20
CA ALA A 84 -45.01 -68.76 36.96
C ALA A 84 -45.20 -67.26 37.25
N LEU A 85 -46.02 -66.90 38.23
CA LEU A 85 -46.19 -65.51 38.68
C LEU A 85 -44.89 -64.93 39.26
N LEU A 86 -44.20 -65.68 40.12
CA LEU A 86 -42.92 -65.25 40.70
C LEU A 86 -41.85 -65.06 39.64
N LEU A 87 -41.72 -65.99 38.68
CA LEU A 87 -40.80 -65.86 37.55
C LEU A 87 -41.17 -64.67 36.66
N GLY A 88 -42.47 -64.47 36.40
CA GLY A 88 -42.97 -63.30 35.67
C GLY A 88 -42.59 -61.98 36.34
N ILE A 89 -42.78 -61.87 37.66
CA ILE A 89 -42.39 -60.69 38.45
C ILE A 89 -40.87 -60.50 38.44
N ALA A 90 -40.08 -61.57 38.60
CA ALA A 90 -38.63 -61.50 38.60
C ALA A 90 -38.06 -61.08 37.24
N ILE A 91 -38.59 -61.63 36.13
CA ILE A 91 -38.21 -61.24 34.77
C ILE A 91 -38.64 -59.79 34.50
N ALA A 92 -39.86 -59.41 34.89
CA ALA A 92 -40.32 -58.02 34.75
C ALA A 92 -39.44 -57.05 35.54
N ALA A 93 -39.09 -57.37 36.78
CA ALA A 93 -38.18 -56.55 37.59
C ALA A 93 -36.76 -56.49 37.02
N TRP A 94 -36.26 -57.58 36.44
CA TRP A 94 -34.97 -57.62 35.76
C TRP A 94 -34.96 -56.75 34.49
N ILE A 95 -35.97 -56.87 33.63
CA ILE A 95 -36.13 -56.03 32.43
C ILE A 95 -36.29 -54.56 32.80
N ILE A 96 -37.16 -54.23 33.77
CA ILE A 96 -37.35 -52.85 34.23
C ILE A 96 -36.03 -52.28 34.75
N ARG A 97 -35.26 -53.05 35.54
CA ARG A 97 -33.97 -52.60 36.07
C ARG A 97 -32.92 -52.40 34.98
N ASP A 98 -32.82 -53.32 34.01
CA ASP A 98 -31.89 -53.23 32.90
C ASP A 98 -32.22 -52.03 31.99
N VAL A 99 -33.50 -51.86 31.64
CA VAL A 99 -33.99 -50.72 30.84
C VAL A 99 -33.77 -49.39 31.57
N LEU A 100 -34.09 -49.31 32.87
CA LEU A 100 -33.83 -48.10 33.66
C LEU A 100 -32.33 -47.80 33.81
N GLN A 101 -31.47 -48.81 33.89
CA GLN A 101 -30.01 -48.60 33.87
C GLN A 101 -29.51 -48.10 32.51
N GLN A 102 -30.06 -48.61 31.39
CA GLN A 102 -29.71 -48.17 30.04
C GLN A 102 -30.24 -46.76 29.71
N LEU A 103 -31.42 -46.40 30.24
CA LEU A 103 -31.97 -45.05 30.16
C LEU A 103 -31.19 -44.08 31.06
N GLY A 104 -30.74 -44.54 32.22
CA GLY A 104 -29.95 -43.78 33.20
C GLY A 104 -30.73 -42.70 33.97
N ALA A 105 -32.03 -42.61 33.73
CA ALA A 105 -33.01 -41.80 34.44
C ALA A 105 -34.41 -42.39 34.21
N ASP A 106 -35.42 -41.90 34.93
CA ASP A 106 -36.82 -42.27 34.68
C ASP A 106 -37.29 -41.75 33.30
N PRO A 107 -38.13 -42.49 32.56
CA PRO A 107 -38.67 -42.03 31.27
C PRO A 107 -39.34 -40.64 31.33
N GLY A 108 -39.99 -40.28 32.45
CA GLY A 108 -40.59 -38.96 32.64
C GLY A 108 -39.54 -37.86 32.81
N GLU A 109 -38.41 -38.16 33.45
CA GLU A 109 -37.27 -37.24 33.56
C GLU A 109 -36.61 -37.02 32.20
N LEU A 110 -36.42 -38.09 31.41
CA LEU A 110 -35.92 -38.01 30.03
C LEU A 110 -36.83 -37.18 29.11
N ASP A 111 -38.15 -37.36 29.20
CA ASP A 111 -39.12 -36.54 28.47
C ASP A 111 -39.04 -35.06 28.88
N ALA A 112 -38.91 -34.78 30.18
CA ALA A 112 -38.74 -33.43 30.68
C ALA A 112 -37.41 -32.80 30.23
N MET A 113 -36.30 -33.55 30.25
CA MET A 113 -35.00 -33.11 29.74
C MET A 113 -35.08 -32.80 28.24
N ALA A 114 -35.72 -33.68 27.46
CA ALA A 114 -35.87 -33.49 26.01
C ALA A 114 -36.70 -32.25 25.70
N LYS A 115 -37.85 -32.07 26.38
CA LYS A 115 -38.72 -30.89 26.21
C LYS A 115 -38.01 -29.61 26.61
N ARG A 116 -37.30 -29.58 27.74
CA ARG A 116 -36.51 -28.40 28.15
C ARG A 116 -35.45 -28.02 27.13
N GLN A 117 -34.68 -29.00 26.64
CA GLN A 117 -33.66 -28.74 25.60
C GLN A 117 -34.30 -28.26 24.29
N ALA A 118 -35.45 -28.83 23.89
CA ALA A 118 -36.21 -28.39 22.72
C ALA A 118 -36.81 -26.98 22.88
N GLU A 119 -37.14 -26.57 24.10
CA GLU A 119 -37.57 -25.21 24.47
C GLU A 119 -36.39 -24.23 24.59
N GLY A 120 -35.15 -24.69 24.34
CA GLY A 120 -33.94 -23.86 24.35
C GLY A 120 -33.24 -23.77 25.69
N TYR A 121 -33.71 -24.45 26.74
CA TYR A 121 -33.06 -24.47 28.04
C TYR A 121 -31.92 -25.50 28.05
N LEU A 122 -30.67 -25.02 28.03
CA LEU A 122 -29.45 -25.82 28.08
C LEU A 122 -28.82 -25.78 29.48
N ASP A 123 -29.61 -25.50 30.51
CA ASP A 123 -29.19 -25.60 31.90
C ASP A 123 -29.11 -27.08 32.30
N VAL A 124 -27.89 -27.56 32.42
CA VAL A 124 -27.61 -28.95 32.72
C VAL A 124 -27.47 -29.12 34.23
N ALA A 125 -28.30 -29.99 34.83
CA ALA A 125 -28.16 -30.35 36.24
C ALA A 125 -26.79 -30.97 36.52
N SER A 126 -26.21 -30.72 37.70
CA SER A 126 -24.85 -31.22 38.04
C SER A 126 -24.80 -32.72 38.33
N GLN A 127 -25.94 -33.41 38.32
CA GLN A 127 -25.98 -34.85 38.55
C GLN A 127 -25.50 -35.58 37.30
N GLN A 128 -24.58 -36.51 37.49
CA GLN A 128 -24.03 -37.30 36.40
C GLN A 128 -25.00 -38.43 36.09
N HIS A 129 -25.62 -38.38 34.90
CA HIS A 129 -26.43 -39.47 34.40
C HIS A 129 -25.59 -40.40 33.53
N ASN A 130 -25.96 -41.68 33.50
CA ASN A 130 -25.41 -42.66 32.57
C ASN A 130 -26.42 -42.93 31.44
N GLY A 131 -26.11 -43.83 30.51
CA GLY A 131 -27.07 -44.23 29.49
C GLY A 131 -27.54 -43.08 28.60
N VAL A 132 -28.81 -43.11 28.18
CA VAL A 132 -29.42 -42.08 27.31
C VAL A 132 -29.46 -40.72 27.99
N ALA A 133 -29.77 -40.65 29.29
CA ALA A 133 -29.80 -39.41 30.05
C ALA A 133 -28.43 -38.71 30.09
N GLY A 134 -27.35 -39.48 30.28
CA GLY A 134 -25.97 -38.97 30.21
C GLY A 134 -25.58 -38.47 28.82
N ALA A 135 -26.01 -39.16 27.77
CA ALA A 135 -25.78 -38.73 26.39
C ALA A 135 -26.52 -37.41 26.08
N MET A 136 -27.80 -37.27 26.49
CA MET A 136 -28.56 -36.03 26.37
C MET A 136 -27.94 -34.88 27.17
N GLN A 137 -27.41 -35.18 28.36
CA GLN A 137 -26.65 -34.24 29.17
C GLN A 137 -25.42 -33.71 28.42
N SER A 138 -24.63 -34.63 27.84
CA SER A 138 -23.45 -34.30 27.05
C SER A 138 -23.78 -33.47 25.81
N VAL A 139 -24.86 -33.79 25.09
CA VAL A 139 -25.36 -32.99 23.97
C VAL A 139 -25.73 -31.58 24.42
N GLY A 140 -26.45 -31.44 25.53
CA GLY A 140 -26.81 -30.14 26.09
C GLY A 140 -25.58 -29.29 26.44
N LEU A 141 -24.58 -29.88 27.09
CA LEU A 141 -23.30 -29.20 27.39
C LEU A 141 -22.54 -28.79 26.13
N LYS A 142 -22.47 -29.67 25.12
CA LYS A 142 -21.77 -29.36 23.87
C LYS A 142 -22.48 -28.29 23.05
N LEU A 143 -23.82 -28.30 23.05
CA LEU A 143 -24.63 -27.24 22.45
C LEU A 143 -24.39 -25.91 23.18
N ARG A 144 -24.39 -25.90 24.52
CA ARG A 144 -24.08 -24.72 25.33
C ARG A 144 -22.72 -24.13 24.97
N GLU A 145 -21.68 -24.95 24.95
CA GLU A 145 -20.32 -24.53 24.59
C GLU A 145 -20.29 -23.94 23.17
N THR A 146 -20.88 -24.65 22.21
CA THR A 146 -20.89 -24.23 20.80
C THR A 146 -21.66 -22.92 20.60
N ILE A 147 -22.84 -22.77 21.22
CA ILE A 147 -23.63 -21.54 21.17
C ILE A 147 -22.88 -20.39 21.84
N GLY A 148 -22.19 -20.64 22.97
CA GLY A 148 -21.33 -19.65 23.60
C GLY A 148 -20.25 -19.11 22.67
N VAL A 149 -19.51 -20.01 22.00
CA VAL A 149 -18.48 -19.64 21.01
C VAL A 149 -19.09 -18.88 19.82
N VAL A 150 -20.24 -19.32 19.30
CA VAL A 150 -20.91 -18.63 18.19
C VAL A 150 -21.38 -17.24 18.61
N GLN A 151 -21.87 -17.06 19.83
CA GLN A 151 -22.30 -15.77 20.35
C GLN A 151 -21.13 -14.81 20.53
N GLU A 152 -20.01 -15.30 21.06
CA GLU A 152 -18.77 -14.52 21.20
C GLU A 152 -18.22 -14.10 19.83
N ASN A 153 -18.10 -15.04 18.89
CA ASN A 153 -17.65 -14.75 17.53
C ASN A 153 -18.58 -13.77 16.81
N SER A 154 -19.91 -13.92 16.96
CA SER A 154 -20.88 -13.00 16.36
C SER A 154 -20.72 -11.58 16.89
N LYS A 155 -20.50 -11.41 18.20
CA LYS A 155 -20.18 -10.09 18.80
C LYS A 155 -18.87 -9.54 18.26
N GLY A 156 -17.83 -10.37 18.16
CA GLY A 156 -16.54 -9.99 17.58
C GLY A 156 -16.67 -9.47 16.14
N VAL A 157 -17.44 -10.16 15.28
CA VAL A 157 -17.69 -9.73 13.90
C VAL A 157 -18.45 -8.39 13.85
N VAL A 158 -19.40 -8.14 14.75
CA VAL A 158 -20.09 -6.84 14.82
C VAL A 158 -19.11 -5.71 15.13
N VAL A 159 -18.20 -5.91 16.09
CA VAL A 159 -17.16 -4.91 16.44
C VAL A 159 -16.23 -4.66 15.26
N ILE A 160 -15.74 -5.71 14.61
CA ILE A 160 -14.86 -5.60 13.43
C ILE A 160 -15.57 -4.87 12.29
N ALA A 161 -16.85 -5.18 12.05
CA ALA A 161 -17.64 -4.50 11.03
C ALA A 161 -17.81 -3.00 11.32
N GLU A 162 -18.05 -2.60 12.58
CA GLU A 162 -18.09 -1.19 12.95
C GLU A 162 -16.74 -0.49 12.74
N GLN A 163 -15.64 -1.14 13.13
CA GLN A 163 -14.29 -0.62 12.87
C GLN A 163 -14.03 -0.45 11.37
N LEU A 164 -14.41 -1.44 10.56
CA LEU A 164 -14.23 -1.42 9.12
C LEU A 164 -15.03 -0.29 8.46
N SER A 165 -16.27 -0.05 8.90
CA SER A 165 -17.07 1.09 8.46
C SER A 165 -16.43 2.43 8.83
N ASN A 166 -15.88 2.56 10.04
CA ASN A 166 -15.22 3.79 10.49
C ASN A 166 -13.93 4.05 9.70
N VAL A 167 -13.10 3.02 9.49
CA VAL A 167 -11.87 3.13 8.68
C VAL A 167 -12.21 3.50 7.23
N SER A 168 -13.28 2.94 6.67
CA SER A 168 -13.72 3.26 5.31
C SER A 168 -14.12 4.74 5.17
N GLU A 169 -14.83 5.30 6.14
CA GLU A 169 -15.21 6.73 6.11
C GLU A 169 -14.00 7.66 6.32
N GLN A 170 -13.08 7.29 7.21
CA GLN A 170 -11.82 8.00 7.38
C GLN A 170 -11.01 7.99 6.08
N PHE A 171 -10.92 6.83 5.42
CA PHE A 171 -10.24 6.69 4.14
C PHE A 171 -10.88 7.56 3.07
N ARG A 172 -12.21 7.58 2.98
CA ARG A 172 -12.97 8.44 2.05
C ARG A 172 -12.69 9.93 2.26
N THR A 173 -12.60 10.36 3.52
CA THR A 173 -12.23 11.74 3.89
C THR A 173 -10.77 12.05 3.52
N GLY A 174 -9.87 11.10 3.72
CA GLY A 174 -8.47 11.20 3.30
C GLY A 174 -8.33 11.36 1.78
N MET A 175 -9.09 10.57 1.00
CA MET A 175 -9.13 10.66 -0.45
C MET A 175 -9.67 12.02 -0.94
N ALA A 176 -10.70 12.57 -0.29
CA ALA A 176 -11.18 13.92 -0.62
C ALA A 176 -10.09 14.99 -0.43
N THR A 177 -9.31 14.88 0.66
CA THR A 177 -8.17 15.78 0.91
C THR A 177 -7.04 15.58 -0.10
N GLN A 178 -6.80 14.34 -0.51
CA GLN A 178 -5.82 14.03 -1.57
C GLN A 178 -6.23 14.63 -2.91
N SER A 179 -7.51 14.52 -3.28
CA SER A 179 -8.04 15.11 -4.52
C SER A 179 -7.84 16.64 -4.56
N GLU A 180 -8.09 17.34 -3.44
CA GLU A 180 -7.80 18.77 -3.34
C GLU A 180 -6.32 19.10 -3.56
N ARG A 181 -5.42 18.30 -2.95
CA ARG A 181 -3.96 18.47 -3.15
C ARG A 181 -3.56 18.20 -4.59
N VAL A 182 -4.11 17.17 -5.22
CA VAL A 182 -3.84 16.83 -6.63
C VAL A 182 -4.28 17.98 -7.54
N SER A 183 -5.45 18.59 -7.29
CA SER A 183 -5.92 19.76 -8.05
C SER A 183 -5.00 20.98 -7.90
N MET A 184 -4.44 21.20 -6.70
CA MET A 184 -3.42 22.25 -6.50
C MET A 184 -2.13 21.96 -7.27
N ILE A 185 -1.66 20.70 -7.27
CA ILE A 185 -0.46 20.30 -8.04
C ILE A 185 -0.73 20.47 -9.54
N ALA A 186 -1.92 20.14 -10.03
CA ALA A 186 -2.30 20.34 -11.43
C ALA A 186 -2.22 21.81 -11.84
N SER A 187 -2.77 22.69 -11.00
CA SER A 187 -2.70 24.13 -11.22
C SER A 187 -1.25 24.63 -11.25
N ALA A 188 -0.41 24.14 -10.32
CA ALA A 188 1.01 24.48 -10.29
C ALA A 188 1.77 23.97 -11.53
N SER A 189 1.43 22.78 -12.03
CA SER A 189 2.02 22.20 -13.25
C SER A 189 1.71 23.05 -14.48
N ILE A 190 0.45 23.49 -14.63
CA ILE A 190 0.03 24.38 -15.71
C ILE A 190 0.78 25.72 -15.62
N GLN A 191 0.90 26.29 -14.42
CA GLN A 191 1.67 27.51 -14.21
C GLN A 191 3.16 27.32 -14.53
N MET A 192 3.73 26.14 -14.23
CA MET A 192 5.11 25.80 -14.57
C MET A 192 5.32 25.72 -16.07
N ALA A 193 4.43 25.08 -16.82
CA ALA A 193 4.47 25.03 -18.28
C ALA A 193 4.36 26.44 -18.89
N GLN A 194 3.47 27.28 -18.35
CA GLN A 194 3.36 28.67 -18.80
C GLN A 194 4.64 29.47 -18.51
N THR A 195 5.22 29.31 -17.32
CA THR A 195 6.48 29.96 -16.95
C THR A 195 7.62 29.51 -17.84
N ALA A 196 7.68 28.22 -18.21
CA ALA A 196 8.67 27.71 -19.15
C ALA A 196 8.56 28.41 -20.52
N ASN A 197 7.35 28.61 -21.04
CA ASN A 197 7.13 29.36 -22.28
C ASN A 197 7.57 30.83 -22.17
N ASP A 198 7.25 31.50 -21.06
CA ASP A 198 7.66 32.89 -20.83
C ASP A 198 9.20 33.02 -20.75
N ILE A 199 9.87 32.05 -20.11
CA ILE A 199 11.35 32.01 -20.08
C ILE A 199 11.89 31.72 -21.48
N ALA A 200 11.27 30.85 -22.28
CA ALA A 200 11.68 30.58 -23.66
C ALA A 200 11.66 31.85 -24.51
N GLU A 201 10.61 32.68 -24.38
CA GLU A 201 10.53 33.96 -25.08
C GLU A 201 11.67 34.90 -24.65
N ASN A 202 11.91 35.02 -23.34
CA ASN A 202 13.01 35.83 -22.80
C ASN A 202 14.38 35.36 -23.32
N VAL A 203 14.63 34.05 -23.36
CA VAL A 203 15.89 33.48 -23.89
C VAL A 203 16.06 33.84 -25.38
N ASN A 204 14.99 33.81 -26.16
CA ASN A 204 15.04 34.25 -27.57
C ASN A 204 15.35 35.75 -27.70
N GLN A 205 14.77 36.60 -26.84
CA GLN A 205 15.09 38.04 -26.83
C GLN A 205 16.56 38.30 -26.45
N VAL A 206 17.09 37.58 -25.43
CA VAL A 206 18.50 37.65 -25.03
C VAL A 206 19.41 37.18 -26.16
N LYS A 207 19.05 36.10 -26.86
CA LYS A 207 19.77 35.60 -28.04
C LYS A 207 19.88 36.68 -29.12
N GLN A 208 18.76 37.31 -29.48
CA GLN A 208 18.72 38.35 -30.50
C GLN A 208 19.58 39.56 -30.08
N SER A 209 19.44 40.01 -28.83
CA SER A 209 20.21 41.14 -28.29
C SER A 209 21.73 40.84 -28.26
N SER A 210 22.09 39.58 -28.01
CA SER A 210 23.49 39.13 -28.03
C SER A 210 24.06 39.15 -29.45
N ILE A 211 23.29 38.78 -30.48
CA ILE A 211 23.70 38.87 -31.88
C ILE A 211 23.96 40.34 -32.26
N GLU A 212 23.04 41.24 -31.93
CA GLU A 212 23.20 42.67 -32.21
C GLU A 212 24.42 43.27 -31.49
N THR A 213 24.64 42.88 -30.23
CA THR A 213 25.80 43.33 -29.45
C THR A 213 27.11 42.82 -30.07
N LEU A 214 27.13 41.59 -30.57
CA LEU A 214 28.30 41.02 -31.25
C LEU A 214 28.65 41.81 -32.51
N GLU A 215 27.66 42.13 -33.35
CA GLU A 215 27.84 42.94 -34.56
C GLU A 215 28.37 44.34 -34.23
N LEU A 216 27.79 45.00 -33.22
CA LEU A 216 28.23 46.32 -32.76
C LEU A 216 29.67 46.29 -32.22
N ALA A 217 30.04 45.27 -31.44
CA ALA A 217 31.39 45.12 -30.91
C ALA A 217 32.42 44.88 -32.02
N GLN A 218 32.09 44.05 -33.01
CA GLN A 218 32.94 43.80 -34.18
C GLN A 218 33.12 45.05 -35.05
N ALA A 219 32.03 45.79 -35.28
CA ALA A 219 32.07 47.06 -35.99
C ALA A 219 32.90 48.11 -35.24
N GLY A 220 32.71 48.22 -33.92
CA GLY A 220 33.48 49.10 -33.04
C GLY A 220 34.98 48.78 -33.08
N GLY A 221 35.36 47.51 -32.89
CA GLY A 221 36.75 47.07 -33.00
C GLY A 221 37.37 47.36 -34.36
N THR A 222 36.59 47.26 -35.45
CA THR A 222 37.06 47.63 -36.79
C THR A 222 37.29 49.14 -36.93
N LYS A 223 36.39 49.97 -36.38
CA LYS A 223 36.55 51.43 -36.39
C LYS A 223 37.76 51.90 -35.59
N VAL A 224 38.03 51.27 -34.45
CA VAL A 224 39.21 51.57 -33.64
C VAL A 224 40.50 51.20 -34.37
N ARG A 225 40.56 50.03 -35.04
CA ARG A 225 41.71 49.68 -35.89
C ARG A 225 41.96 50.69 -37.02
N GLN A 226 40.88 51.19 -37.64
CA GLN A 226 40.99 52.27 -38.65
C GLN A 226 41.56 53.57 -38.05
N SER A 227 41.18 53.89 -36.80
CA SER A 227 41.71 55.05 -36.07
C SER A 227 43.21 54.90 -35.77
N SER A 228 43.64 53.71 -35.29
CA SER A 228 45.06 53.39 -35.07
C SER A 228 45.87 53.54 -36.35
N GLN A 229 45.40 52.99 -37.48
CA GLN A 229 46.05 53.17 -38.78
C GLN A 229 46.18 54.65 -39.18
N SER A 230 45.15 55.47 -38.90
CA SER A 230 45.20 56.91 -39.18
C SER A 230 46.24 57.63 -38.32
N MET A 231 46.44 57.19 -37.07
CA MET A 231 47.49 57.73 -36.18
C MET A 231 48.89 57.36 -36.68
N ASP A 232 49.09 56.14 -37.16
CA ASP A 232 50.34 55.73 -37.80
C ASP A 232 50.65 56.58 -39.04
N GLU A 233 49.65 56.88 -39.87
CA GLU A 233 49.80 57.79 -41.02
C GLU A 233 50.18 59.21 -40.58
N ILE A 234 49.56 59.73 -39.53
CA ILE A 234 49.93 61.04 -38.94
C ILE A 234 51.39 61.03 -38.48
N LEU A 235 51.83 59.99 -37.76
CA LEU A 235 53.23 59.85 -37.31
C LEU A 235 54.22 59.86 -38.47
N GLN A 236 53.90 59.19 -39.59
CA GLN A 236 54.72 59.23 -40.79
C GLN A 236 54.80 60.64 -41.40
N HIS A 237 53.67 61.34 -41.49
CA HIS A 237 53.62 62.71 -42.01
C HIS A 237 54.38 63.71 -41.12
N VAL A 238 54.28 63.58 -39.81
CA VAL A 238 55.02 64.40 -38.83
C VAL A 238 56.52 64.17 -38.94
N THR A 239 56.94 62.91 -39.09
CA THR A 239 58.36 62.56 -39.27
C THR A 239 58.92 63.22 -40.54
N LEU A 240 58.20 63.10 -41.66
CA LEU A 240 58.60 63.74 -42.93
C LEU A 240 58.67 65.27 -42.81
N ALA A 241 57.70 65.90 -42.14
CA ALA A 241 57.68 67.34 -41.93
C ALA A 241 58.86 67.82 -41.05
N SER A 242 59.21 67.04 -40.03
CA SER A 242 60.37 67.29 -39.17
C SER A 242 61.69 67.24 -39.96
N ASP A 243 61.87 66.24 -40.82
CA ASP A 243 63.04 66.12 -41.70
C ASP A 243 63.17 67.31 -42.67
N GLN A 244 62.05 67.76 -43.24
CA GLN A 244 62.00 68.94 -44.10
C GLN A 244 62.35 70.22 -43.35
N ALA A 245 61.85 70.38 -42.12
CA ALA A 245 62.17 71.51 -41.26
C ALA A 245 63.67 71.54 -40.88
N SER A 246 64.25 70.39 -40.53
CA SER A 246 65.69 70.26 -40.26
C SER A 246 66.53 70.62 -41.49
N THR A 247 66.10 70.20 -42.68
CA THR A 247 66.75 70.59 -43.94
C THR A 247 66.69 72.10 -44.18
N LEU A 248 65.56 72.73 -43.83
CA LEU A 248 65.37 74.18 -43.97
C LEU A 248 66.25 74.96 -42.98
N GLU A 249 66.36 74.49 -41.74
CA GLU A 249 67.27 75.03 -40.73
C GLU A 249 68.73 75.00 -41.22
N ALA A 250 69.17 73.85 -41.75
CA ALA A 250 70.51 73.71 -42.31
C ALA A 250 70.79 74.70 -43.46
N LYS A 251 69.80 74.90 -44.35
CA LYS A 251 69.90 75.89 -45.44
C LYS A 251 69.92 77.32 -44.91
N ALA A 252 69.14 77.65 -43.89
CA ALA A 252 69.14 78.98 -43.28
C ALA A 252 70.51 79.29 -42.64
N ASN A 253 71.13 78.32 -41.98
CA ASN A 253 72.48 78.44 -41.41
C ASN A 253 73.53 78.72 -42.51
N GLN A 254 73.45 78.02 -43.65
CA GLN A 254 74.32 78.27 -44.80
C GLN A 254 74.14 79.69 -45.37
N VAL A 255 72.90 80.16 -45.48
CA VAL A 255 72.64 81.54 -45.93
C VAL A 255 73.21 82.56 -44.94
N GLN A 256 73.08 82.31 -43.64
CA GLN A 256 73.62 83.18 -42.60
C GLN A 256 75.15 83.31 -42.70
N GLU A 257 75.87 82.20 -42.96
CA GLU A 257 77.31 82.20 -43.19
C GLU A 257 77.69 83.08 -44.39
N VAL A 258 76.98 82.91 -45.52
CA VAL A 258 77.21 83.72 -46.74
C VAL A 258 76.94 85.20 -46.49
N VAL A 259 75.84 85.54 -45.81
CA VAL A 259 75.50 86.93 -45.46
C VAL A 259 76.55 87.56 -44.54
N GLY A 260 77.09 86.79 -43.59
CA GLY A 260 78.22 87.21 -42.75
C GLY A 260 79.47 87.54 -43.56
N ILE A 261 79.81 86.70 -44.55
CA ILE A 261 80.92 86.97 -45.48
C ILE A 261 80.66 88.26 -46.27
N ILE A 262 79.46 88.46 -46.81
CA ILE A 262 79.12 89.68 -47.58
C ILE A 262 79.22 90.93 -46.70
N SER A 263 78.74 90.87 -45.45
CA SER A 263 78.85 91.99 -44.52
C SER A 263 80.33 92.33 -44.23
N SER A 264 81.18 91.30 -44.04
CA SER A 264 82.63 91.52 -43.86
C SER A 264 83.29 92.15 -45.09
N ILE A 265 82.87 91.77 -46.30
CA ILE A 265 83.34 92.36 -47.57
C ILE A 265 82.87 93.81 -47.68
N ALA A 266 81.61 94.09 -47.35
CA ALA A 266 81.06 95.45 -47.37
C ALA A 266 81.79 96.35 -46.37
N GLU A 267 82.10 95.87 -45.17
CA GLU A 267 82.87 96.63 -44.17
C GLU A 267 84.32 96.88 -44.62
N GLN A 268 84.99 95.87 -45.18
CA GLN A 268 86.32 96.05 -45.80
C GLN A 268 86.28 97.05 -46.95
N THR A 269 85.25 96.99 -47.80
CA THR A 269 85.07 97.92 -48.93
C THR A 269 84.83 99.34 -48.44
N ASN A 270 84.05 99.51 -47.37
CA ASN A 270 83.81 100.80 -46.72
C ASN A 270 85.11 101.41 -46.16
N LEU A 271 85.95 100.60 -45.51
CA LEU A 271 87.27 101.02 -45.01
C LEU A 271 88.24 101.38 -46.15
N LEU A 272 88.26 100.59 -47.23
CA LEU A 272 89.06 100.88 -48.42
C LEU A 272 88.62 102.19 -49.09
N ALA A 273 87.31 102.40 -49.22
CA ALA A 273 86.72 103.61 -49.78
C ALA A 273 87.02 104.85 -48.91
N LEU A 274 86.97 104.72 -47.58
CA LEU A 274 87.35 105.77 -46.66
C LEU A 274 88.83 106.15 -46.81
N ASN A 275 89.72 105.16 -46.87
CA ASN A 275 91.16 105.41 -47.10
C ASN A 275 91.40 106.10 -48.45
N ALA A 276 90.67 105.70 -49.49
CA ALA A 276 90.74 106.33 -50.81
C ALA A 276 90.22 107.77 -50.80
N ALA A 277 89.13 108.06 -50.08
CA ALA A 277 88.58 109.40 -49.93
C ALA A 277 89.56 110.33 -49.18
N ILE A 278 90.22 109.82 -48.13
CA ILE A 278 91.27 110.55 -47.38
C ILE A 278 92.44 110.90 -48.31
N GLU A 279 92.94 109.93 -49.09
CA GLU A 279 94.08 110.18 -49.98
C GLU A 279 93.70 111.09 -51.17
N ALA A 280 92.46 111.00 -51.66
CA ALA A 280 91.93 111.91 -52.68
C ALA A 280 91.81 113.36 -52.15
N ALA A 281 91.38 113.55 -50.90
CA ALA A 281 91.38 114.87 -50.26
C ALA A 281 92.81 115.42 -50.07
N ARG A 282 93.78 114.54 -49.79
CA ARG A 282 95.20 114.88 -49.64
C ARG A 282 95.85 115.37 -50.94
N ALA A 283 95.39 114.87 -52.09
CA ALA A 283 95.86 115.27 -53.43
C ALA A 283 95.27 116.60 -53.95
N GLY A 284 94.36 117.25 -53.20
CA GLY A 284 93.80 118.56 -53.54
C GLY A 284 92.98 118.56 -54.84
N GLU A 285 93.17 119.57 -55.70
CA GLU A 285 92.41 119.72 -56.96
C GLU A 285 92.60 118.53 -57.93
N ALA A 286 93.74 117.84 -57.91
CA ALA A 286 94.01 116.68 -58.76
C ALA A 286 93.24 115.40 -58.33
N GLY A 287 92.87 115.30 -57.05
CA GLY A 287 92.16 114.15 -56.47
C GLY A 287 90.63 114.23 -56.54
N ARG A 288 90.08 115.34 -57.04
CA ARG A 288 88.66 115.67 -56.93
C ARG A 288 87.74 114.66 -57.62
N GLY A 289 88.13 114.11 -58.77
CA GLY A 289 87.39 113.04 -59.44
C GLY A 289 87.44 111.69 -58.70
N PHE A 290 88.58 111.38 -58.07
CA PHE A 290 88.75 110.18 -57.25
C PHE A 290 87.97 110.26 -55.93
N ALA A 291 87.85 111.46 -55.34
CA ALA A 291 87.07 111.67 -54.13
C ALA A 291 85.59 111.34 -54.34
N VAL A 292 85.00 111.76 -55.48
CA VAL A 292 83.60 111.44 -55.82
C VAL A 292 83.37 109.95 -55.98
N VAL A 293 84.29 109.24 -56.65
CA VAL A 293 84.21 107.78 -56.80
C VAL A 293 84.37 107.08 -55.46
N ALA A 294 85.29 107.54 -54.61
CA ALA A 294 85.49 106.97 -53.27
C ALA A 294 84.26 107.14 -52.38
N ASP A 295 83.61 108.31 -52.40
CA ASP A 295 82.36 108.55 -51.67
C ASP A 295 81.19 107.70 -52.21
N GLU A 296 81.08 107.49 -53.53
CA GLU A 296 80.06 106.62 -54.12
C GLU A 296 80.28 105.15 -53.73
N VAL A 297 81.53 104.66 -53.76
CA VAL A 297 81.88 103.31 -53.29
C VAL A 297 81.59 103.15 -51.79
N ARG A 298 81.89 104.18 -50.99
CA ARG A 298 81.59 104.21 -49.55
C ARG A 298 80.08 104.11 -49.29
N SER A 299 79.28 104.90 -50.00
CA SER A 299 77.82 104.84 -49.92
C SER A 299 77.26 103.49 -50.35
N LEU A 300 77.82 102.88 -51.41
CA LEU A 300 77.43 101.55 -51.87
C LEU A 300 77.77 100.47 -50.84
N ALA A 301 78.93 100.57 -50.19
CA ALA A 301 79.35 99.68 -49.12
C ALA A 301 78.47 99.81 -47.87
N GLU A 302 78.11 101.03 -47.45
CA GLU A 302 77.14 101.27 -46.38
C GLU A 302 75.75 100.68 -46.69
N ARG A 303 75.24 100.88 -47.92
CA ARG A 303 73.98 100.27 -48.38
C ARG A 303 74.04 98.74 -48.43
N SER A 304 75.18 98.17 -48.84
CA SER A 304 75.40 96.73 -48.82
C SER A 304 75.38 96.17 -47.40
N ASN A 305 76.02 96.86 -46.45
CA ASN A 305 76.02 96.48 -45.04
C ASN A 305 74.61 96.55 -44.43
N GLN A 306 73.87 97.62 -44.73
CA GLN A 306 72.48 97.73 -44.29
C GLN A 306 71.62 96.59 -44.86
N SER A 307 71.77 96.28 -46.15
CA SER A 307 71.02 95.17 -46.78
C SER A 307 71.39 93.82 -46.17
N THR A 308 72.66 93.57 -45.87
CA THR A 308 73.07 92.32 -45.18
C THR A 308 72.53 92.24 -43.76
N HIS A 309 72.41 93.38 -43.06
CA HIS A 309 71.81 93.41 -41.73
C HIS A 309 70.31 93.04 -41.80
N GLU A 310 69.57 93.64 -42.73
CA GLU A 310 68.15 93.33 -42.96
C GLU A 310 67.95 91.85 -43.33
N ILE A 311 68.79 91.29 -44.21
CA ILE A 311 68.75 89.86 -44.57
C ILE A 311 69.04 89.00 -43.33
N ASN A 312 70.05 89.34 -42.52
CA ASN A 312 70.36 88.59 -41.30
C ASN A 312 69.18 88.58 -40.32
N THR A 313 68.47 89.69 -40.15
CA THR A 313 67.25 89.74 -39.33
C THR A 313 66.18 88.78 -39.85
N ILE A 314 65.97 88.72 -41.17
CA ILE A 314 65.02 87.78 -41.80
C ILE A 314 65.44 86.33 -41.56
N ILE A 315 66.74 86.01 -41.70
CA ILE A 315 67.25 84.64 -41.50
C ILE A 315 67.10 84.19 -40.04
N VAL A 316 67.40 85.07 -39.07
CA VAL A 316 67.20 84.77 -37.64
C VAL A 316 65.71 84.52 -37.33
N SER A 317 64.82 85.36 -37.86
CA SER A 317 63.37 85.16 -37.70
C SER A 317 62.89 83.86 -38.35
N MET A 318 63.46 83.49 -39.50
CA MET A 318 63.17 82.23 -40.19
C MET A 318 63.65 81.02 -39.38
N GLN A 319 64.86 81.06 -38.81
CA GLN A 319 65.38 80.01 -37.91
C GLN A 319 64.48 79.82 -36.69
N GLU A 320 64.07 80.92 -36.05
CA GLU A 320 63.15 80.88 -34.90
C GLU A 320 61.79 80.26 -35.28
N SER A 321 61.25 80.63 -36.45
CA SER A 321 60.01 80.05 -36.98
C SER A 321 60.14 78.55 -37.26
N VAL A 322 61.26 78.12 -37.85
CA VAL A 322 61.53 76.69 -38.10
C VAL A 322 61.61 75.91 -36.79
N LYS A 323 62.29 76.47 -35.77
CA LYS A 323 62.34 75.86 -34.44
C LYS A 323 60.96 75.67 -33.82
N GLN A 324 60.10 76.69 -33.89
CA GLN A 324 58.72 76.59 -33.40
C GLN A 324 57.91 75.50 -34.15
N VAL A 325 58.14 75.33 -35.45
CA VAL A 325 57.52 74.25 -36.23
C VAL A 325 58.00 72.88 -35.75
N VAL A 326 59.30 72.69 -35.52
CA VAL A 326 59.87 71.43 -35.02
C VAL A 326 59.31 71.10 -33.63
N ASP A 327 59.26 72.07 -32.72
CA ASP A 327 58.69 71.88 -31.38
C ASP A 327 57.20 71.49 -31.45
N SER A 328 56.44 72.12 -32.35
CA SER A 328 55.03 71.77 -32.59
C SER A 328 54.88 70.36 -33.16
N MET A 329 55.75 69.95 -34.09
CA MET A 329 55.75 68.60 -34.66
C MET A 329 56.08 67.53 -33.60
N ALA A 330 57.01 67.81 -32.67
CA ALA A 330 57.29 66.92 -31.56
C ALA A 330 56.07 66.70 -30.66
N GLN A 331 55.29 67.76 -30.40
CA GLN A 331 54.06 67.67 -29.62
C GLN A 331 52.95 66.88 -30.33
N VAL A 332 52.80 67.07 -31.65
CA VAL A 332 51.86 66.28 -32.46
C VAL A 332 52.29 64.80 -32.47
N SER A 333 53.58 64.50 -32.61
CA SER A 333 54.10 63.14 -32.55
C SER A 333 53.75 62.45 -31.23
N SER A 334 53.96 63.14 -30.10
CA SER A 334 53.61 62.61 -28.78
C SER A 334 52.11 62.33 -28.66
N SER A 335 51.27 63.25 -29.16
CA SER A 335 49.81 63.11 -29.09
C SER A 335 49.30 61.98 -29.98
N ALA A 336 49.89 61.79 -31.16
CA ALA A 336 49.53 60.71 -32.06
C ALA A 336 49.93 59.34 -31.49
N GLN A 337 51.08 59.27 -30.80
CA GLN A 337 51.53 58.05 -30.14
C GLN A 337 50.61 57.66 -28.97
N GLU A 338 50.24 58.62 -28.12
CA GLU A 338 49.22 58.41 -27.07
C GLU A 338 47.86 57.99 -27.66
N GLY A 339 47.44 58.61 -28.77
CA GLY A 339 46.23 58.22 -29.49
C GLY A 339 46.26 56.78 -30.03
N ASN A 340 47.44 56.29 -30.41
CA ASN A 340 47.63 54.91 -30.85
C ASN A 340 47.54 53.92 -29.68
N GLU A 341 48.16 54.24 -28.54
CA GLU A 341 48.06 53.43 -27.31
C GLU A 341 46.61 53.29 -26.84
N ILE A 342 45.86 54.39 -26.79
CA ILE A 342 44.42 54.38 -26.45
C ILE A 342 43.61 53.55 -27.46
N SER A 343 43.95 53.64 -28.75
CA SER A 343 43.28 52.85 -29.77
C SER A 343 43.54 51.34 -29.60
N GLU A 344 44.76 50.95 -29.24
CA GLU A 344 45.09 49.55 -28.97
C GLU A 344 44.34 49.02 -27.74
N GLU A 345 44.29 49.77 -26.64
CA GLU A 345 43.51 49.41 -25.45
C GLU A 345 42.02 49.26 -25.77
N ALA A 346 41.45 50.18 -26.55
CA ALA A 346 40.06 50.09 -26.99
C ALA A 346 39.82 48.87 -27.89
N ALA A 347 40.75 48.52 -28.77
CA ALA A 347 40.66 47.34 -29.62
C ALA A 347 40.63 46.04 -28.78
N GLN A 348 41.47 45.97 -27.74
CA GLN A 348 41.47 44.86 -26.78
C GLN A 348 40.15 44.77 -26.01
N ALA A 349 39.61 45.91 -25.56
CA ALA A 349 38.31 45.95 -24.89
C ALA A 349 37.18 45.42 -25.80
N PHE A 350 37.14 45.84 -27.07
CA PHE A 350 36.17 45.29 -28.04
C PHE A 350 36.35 43.79 -28.27
N SER A 351 37.59 43.29 -28.30
CA SER A 351 37.86 41.85 -28.38
C SER A 351 37.34 41.09 -27.15
N GLY A 352 37.49 41.68 -25.96
CA GLY A 352 36.93 41.13 -24.71
C GLY A 352 35.41 41.06 -24.72
N ILE A 353 34.75 42.09 -25.26
CA ILE A 353 33.29 42.11 -25.45
C ILE A 353 32.86 40.99 -26.40
N VAL A 354 33.53 40.83 -27.54
CA VAL A 354 33.24 39.75 -28.52
C VAL A 354 33.31 38.37 -27.85
N SER A 355 34.39 38.09 -27.11
CA SER A 355 34.54 36.81 -26.41
C SER A 355 33.45 36.59 -25.35
N SER A 356 33.08 37.64 -24.61
CA SER A 356 32.06 37.56 -23.56
C SER A 356 30.67 37.30 -24.15
N VAL A 357 30.35 37.92 -25.28
CA VAL A 357 29.08 37.71 -25.98
C VAL A 357 28.99 36.31 -26.59
N GLN A 358 30.10 35.76 -27.10
CA GLN A 358 30.13 34.37 -27.57
C GLN A 358 29.86 33.37 -26.42
N SER A 359 30.47 33.57 -25.26
CA SER A 359 30.18 32.76 -24.07
C SER A 359 28.72 32.92 -23.61
N LEU A 360 28.16 34.13 -23.69
CA LEU A 360 26.74 34.35 -23.42
C LEU A 360 25.84 33.56 -24.37
N GLN A 361 26.18 33.46 -25.66
CA GLN A 361 25.42 32.67 -26.62
C GLN A 361 25.43 31.16 -26.29
N GLU A 362 26.54 30.64 -25.77
CA GLU A 362 26.61 29.25 -25.28
C GLU A 362 25.67 29.03 -24.09
N HIS A 363 25.67 29.96 -23.12
CA HIS A 363 24.75 29.91 -21.97
C HIS A 363 23.28 30.00 -22.38
N VAL A 364 22.96 30.87 -23.34
CA VAL A 364 21.61 30.98 -23.93
C VAL A 364 21.18 29.64 -24.54
N SER A 365 22.08 28.95 -25.26
CA SER A 365 21.79 27.62 -25.80
C SER A 365 21.56 26.58 -24.71
N GLY A 366 22.36 26.60 -23.62
CA GLY A 366 22.17 25.71 -22.48
C GLY A 366 20.83 25.94 -21.76
N ASN A 367 20.44 27.20 -21.57
CA ASN A 367 19.16 27.56 -20.97
C ASN A 367 17.98 27.09 -21.82
N ALA A 368 18.08 27.17 -23.15
CA ALA A 368 17.04 26.67 -24.05
C ALA A 368 16.76 25.17 -23.82
N VAL A 369 17.81 24.35 -23.67
CA VAL A 369 17.68 22.92 -23.36
C VAL A 369 16.99 22.71 -22.00
N SER A 370 17.40 23.43 -20.96
CA SER A 370 16.76 23.32 -19.63
C SER A 370 15.29 23.72 -19.64
N ILE A 371 14.89 24.66 -20.51
CA ILE A 371 13.49 25.07 -20.66
C ILE A 371 12.67 23.98 -21.36
N GLU A 372 13.22 23.32 -22.39
CA GLU A 372 12.59 22.16 -23.02
C GLU A 372 12.39 21.01 -22.02
N GLU A 373 13.40 20.72 -21.19
CA GLU A 373 13.29 19.73 -20.10
C GLU A 373 12.21 20.11 -19.07
N MET A 374 12.12 21.40 -18.71
CA MET A 374 11.10 21.89 -17.78
C MET A 374 9.69 21.74 -18.35
N SER A 375 9.49 22.06 -19.63
CA SER A 375 8.23 21.87 -20.34
C SER A 375 7.84 20.39 -20.36
N SER A 376 8.77 19.51 -20.74
CA SER A 376 8.53 18.05 -20.73
C SER A 376 8.22 17.52 -19.34
N THR A 377 8.85 18.06 -18.30
CA THR A 377 8.60 17.64 -16.91
C THR A 377 7.21 18.09 -16.45
N ALA A 378 6.75 19.27 -16.84
CA ALA A 378 5.39 19.75 -16.56
C ALA A 378 4.33 18.87 -17.23
N ASP A 379 4.57 18.45 -18.47
CA ASP A 379 3.69 17.51 -19.18
C ASP A 379 3.64 16.15 -18.47
N GLN A 380 4.79 15.60 -18.07
CA GLN A 380 4.85 14.33 -17.34
C GLN A 380 4.11 14.40 -15.99
N ILE A 381 4.26 15.50 -15.24
CA ILE A 381 3.53 15.70 -13.99
C ILE A 381 2.01 15.73 -14.24
N THR A 382 1.59 16.32 -15.36
CA THR A 382 0.16 16.37 -15.73
C THR A 382 -0.39 14.97 -16.02
N GLU A 383 0.39 14.10 -16.68
CA GLU A 383 0.03 12.69 -16.87
C GLU A 383 -0.03 11.93 -15.53
N ASP A 384 0.94 12.12 -14.66
CA ASP A 384 0.99 11.47 -13.34
C ASP A 384 -0.21 11.88 -12.47
N ILE A 385 -0.63 13.14 -12.56
CA ILE A 385 -1.83 13.65 -11.90
C ILE A 385 -3.09 12.93 -12.37
N GLN A 386 -3.22 12.70 -13.68
CA GLN A 386 -4.36 11.95 -14.23
C GLN A 386 -4.37 10.51 -13.71
N ALA A 387 -3.20 9.85 -13.69
CA ALA A 387 -3.08 8.50 -13.13
C ALA A 387 -3.43 8.45 -11.63
N ILE A 388 -3.04 9.47 -10.85
CA ILE A 388 -3.40 9.56 -9.43
C ILE A 388 -4.91 9.78 -9.25
N ASP A 389 -5.56 10.58 -10.11
CA ASP A 389 -7.01 10.79 -10.05
C ASP A 389 -7.75 9.47 -10.33
N ASP A 390 -7.37 8.74 -11.36
CA ASP A 390 -7.95 7.43 -11.70
C ASP A 390 -7.85 6.44 -10.53
N VAL A 391 -6.65 6.32 -9.93
CA VAL A 391 -6.42 5.45 -8.75
C VAL A 391 -7.21 5.94 -7.54
N SER A 392 -7.39 7.25 -7.38
CA SER A 392 -8.17 7.82 -6.28
C SER A 392 -9.66 7.48 -6.43
N GLN A 393 -10.21 7.53 -7.64
CA GLN A 393 -11.58 7.13 -7.93
C GLN A 393 -11.81 5.63 -7.68
N GLU A 394 -10.88 4.78 -8.11
CA GLU A 394 -10.93 3.34 -7.83
C GLU A 394 -10.87 3.05 -6.32
N SER A 395 -10.00 3.77 -5.60
CA SER A 395 -9.85 3.67 -4.15
C SER A 395 -11.11 4.09 -3.41
N LEU A 396 -11.77 5.17 -3.85
CA LEU A 396 -13.07 5.60 -3.32
C LEU A 396 -14.16 4.54 -3.53
N GLY A 397 -14.21 3.93 -4.72
CA GLY A 397 -15.13 2.82 -5.01
C GLY A 397 -14.88 1.61 -4.10
N SER A 398 -13.61 1.24 -3.90
CA SER A 398 -13.22 0.14 -3.01
C SER A 398 -13.61 0.41 -1.55
N ALA A 399 -13.40 1.63 -1.05
CA ALA A 399 -13.80 2.01 0.30
C ALA A 399 -15.32 1.95 0.49
N GLN A 400 -16.09 2.34 -0.51
CA GLN A 400 -17.55 2.21 -0.50
C GLN A 400 -17.96 0.72 -0.43
N HIS A 401 -17.37 -0.14 -1.25
CA HIS A 401 -17.62 -1.58 -1.20
C HIS A 401 -17.29 -2.21 0.16
N ILE A 402 -16.20 -1.78 0.79
CA ILE A 402 -15.81 -2.23 2.12
C ILE A 402 -16.85 -1.79 3.16
N ALA A 403 -17.32 -0.53 3.12
CA ALA A 403 -18.34 -0.01 4.02
C ALA A 403 -19.67 -0.79 3.88
N ASP A 404 -20.09 -1.09 2.65
CA ASP A 404 -21.30 -1.87 2.39
C ASP A 404 -21.16 -3.32 2.89
N SER A 405 -20.01 -3.95 2.65
CA SER A 405 -19.71 -5.30 3.15
C SER A 405 -19.69 -5.35 4.68
N ALA A 406 -19.12 -4.32 5.34
CA ALA A 406 -19.14 -4.19 6.78
C ALA A 406 -20.57 -4.09 7.33
N LYS A 407 -21.43 -3.30 6.69
CA LYS A 407 -22.85 -3.18 7.04
C LYS A 407 -23.57 -4.52 6.92
N GLU A 408 -23.28 -5.29 5.87
CA GLU A 408 -23.85 -6.63 5.69
C GLU A 408 -23.35 -7.63 6.74
N LEU A 409 -22.04 -7.64 7.03
CA LEU A 409 -21.46 -8.47 8.10
C LEU A 409 -22.11 -8.17 9.46
N LYS A 410 -22.26 -6.89 9.82
CA LYS A 410 -22.94 -6.48 11.04
C LYS A 410 -24.39 -6.98 11.09
N LYS A 411 -25.12 -6.85 9.98
CA LYS A 411 -26.51 -7.34 9.86
C LYS A 411 -26.60 -8.86 10.03
N ASN A 412 -25.75 -9.60 9.34
CA ASN A 412 -25.74 -11.07 9.38
C ASN A 412 -25.34 -11.60 10.76
N SER A 413 -24.34 -11.00 11.40
CA SER A 413 -23.93 -11.37 12.77
C SER A 413 -24.97 -11.01 13.82
N THR A 414 -25.68 -9.89 13.66
CA THR A 414 -26.82 -9.54 14.53
C THR A 414 -27.97 -10.55 14.36
N LYS A 415 -28.28 -10.94 13.12
CA LYS A 415 -29.30 -11.95 12.83
C LYS A 415 -28.92 -13.32 13.40
N LEU A 416 -27.65 -13.72 13.30
CA LEU A 416 -27.12 -14.95 13.88
C LEU A 416 -27.24 -14.91 15.41
N SER A 417 -26.79 -13.83 16.04
CA SER A 417 -26.92 -13.62 17.49
C SER A 417 -28.38 -13.66 17.95
N SER A 418 -29.32 -13.12 17.17
CA SER A 418 -30.75 -13.18 17.48
C SER A 418 -31.33 -14.59 17.31
N SER A 419 -30.82 -15.38 16.36
CA SER A 419 -31.31 -16.74 16.09
C SER A 419 -30.89 -17.71 17.20
N ILE A 420 -29.68 -17.53 17.74
CA ILE A 420 -29.16 -18.35 18.84
C ILE A 420 -29.63 -17.89 20.22
N ALA A 421 -30.17 -16.67 20.35
CA ALA A 421 -30.74 -16.15 21.60
C ALA A 421 -31.95 -16.95 22.12
N PHE A 422 -32.50 -17.84 21.28
CA PHE A 422 -33.46 -18.86 21.70
C PHE A 422 -32.90 -19.76 22.80
N PHE A 423 -31.60 -20.10 22.74
CA PHE A 423 -30.94 -20.94 23.73
C PHE A 423 -30.56 -20.14 24.99
N LYS A 424 -30.89 -20.66 26.17
CA LYS A 424 -30.68 -20.05 27.49
C LYS A 424 -29.87 -21.00 28.37
N PHE A 425 -28.80 -20.51 29.00
CA PHE A 425 -27.90 -21.30 29.86
C PHE A 425 -27.07 -20.47 30.84
#